data_AF-A0A1W9UYA7-F1
#
_entry.id   AF-A0A1W9UYA7-F1
#
_cell.length_a   1.000
_cell.length_b   1.000
_cell.length_c   1.000
_cell.angle_alpha   90.00
_cell.angle_beta   90.00
_cell.angle_gamma   90.00
#
_symmetry.space_group_name_H-M   'P 1'
#
loop_
_entity.id
_entity.type
_entity.pdbx_description
1 polymer ?
#
loop_
_entity_poly.entity_id
_entity_poly.type
_entity_poly.pdbx_seq_one_letter_code
_entity_poly.pdbx_strand_id
1 'polypeptide(L)'
;MLLLEGGGSLREGYFMGVSTTTVAAELKSNVLAVVTYRDDVRVLDDVLTAKFRLGEALCGVVINQVPEKALGYVTNLVTPYVEKKGVPVLGILPNVRGLAALTVGEIIETLDAEVLTKDVDHNALVEALMVGAMSVDAALRRFRKQRNKAVITGGDRTDVQLAALETSTSCLILTGNLHPSSIIIKQADYAGIPVLLVPGSTIDTVEALDGIFGKTRLGHCAKLEMFQDLIAEHLDFERLHKCLGV
;
A
#
# COMPACT_ATOMS: atom_id res chain seq x y z
N MET A 1 -23.90 13.20 -11.23
CA MET A 1 -23.40 11.85 -10.93
C MET A 1 -23.19 11.75 -9.43
N LEU A 2 -23.84 10.80 -8.77
CA LEU A 2 -23.62 10.51 -7.35
C LEU A 2 -22.80 9.22 -7.27
N LEU A 3 -21.63 9.28 -6.64
CA LEU A 3 -20.83 8.11 -6.33
C LEU A 3 -21.11 7.72 -4.88
N LEU A 4 -21.45 6.45 -4.68
CA LEU A 4 -21.72 5.86 -3.37
C LEU A 4 -20.67 4.80 -3.10
N GLU A 5 -19.91 4.97 -2.03
CA GLU A 5 -19.00 3.94 -1.56
C GLU A 5 -19.79 2.85 -0.83
N GLY A 6 -19.54 1.58 -1.20
CA GLY A 6 -20.12 0.43 -0.50
C GLY A 6 -19.43 0.16 0.84
N GLY A 7 -19.89 -0.88 1.55
CA GLY A 7 -19.16 -1.38 2.71
C GLY A 7 -17.77 -1.92 2.37
N GLY A 8 -16.92 -2.13 3.38
CA GLY A 8 -15.57 -2.68 3.21
C GLY A 8 -15.55 -4.10 2.65
N SER A 9 -16.70 -4.78 2.67
CA SER A 9 -16.93 -6.03 1.97
C SER A 9 -18.40 -6.22 1.60
N LEU A 10 -18.67 -7.05 0.59
CA LEU A 10 -20.04 -7.48 0.25
C LEU A 10 -20.72 -8.32 1.33
N ARG A 11 -20.09 -8.52 2.50
CA ARG A 11 -20.61 -9.26 3.68
C ARG A 11 -21.12 -8.34 4.79
N GLU A 12 -20.96 -7.03 4.65
CA GLU A 12 -21.36 -6.05 5.66
C GLU A 12 -22.78 -5.53 5.47
N GLY A 13 -23.33 -4.89 6.51
CA GLY A 13 -24.62 -4.20 6.48
C GLY A 13 -25.87 -5.08 6.60
N TYR A 14 -25.76 -6.41 6.47
CA TYR A 14 -26.92 -7.32 6.53
C TYR A 14 -27.70 -7.25 7.84
N PHE A 15 -27.01 -7.23 8.99
CA PHE A 15 -27.67 -7.15 10.31
C PHE A 15 -28.50 -5.87 10.46
N MET A 16 -28.04 -4.77 9.87
CA MET A 16 -28.70 -3.46 9.92
C MET A 16 -29.70 -3.26 8.77
N GLY A 17 -29.86 -4.24 7.86
CA GLY A 17 -30.72 -4.13 6.68
C GLY A 17 -30.19 -3.20 5.58
N VAL A 18 -28.94 -2.76 5.64
CA VAL A 18 -28.31 -1.80 4.71
C VAL A 18 -27.10 -2.40 4.00
N SER A 19 -27.19 -3.67 3.60
CA SER A 19 -26.12 -4.29 2.80
C SER A 19 -26.01 -3.61 1.43
N THR A 20 -24.82 -3.68 0.82
CA THR A 20 -24.57 -3.12 -0.52
C THR A 20 -25.61 -3.57 -1.56
N THR A 21 -26.06 -4.83 -1.46
CA THR A 21 -27.09 -5.38 -2.35
C THR A 21 -28.45 -4.70 -2.15
N THR A 22 -28.85 -4.44 -0.90
CA THR A 22 -30.11 -3.75 -0.59
C THR A 22 -30.05 -2.30 -1.02
N VAL A 23 -28.96 -1.60 -0.70
CA VAL A 23 -28.79 -0.20 -1.10
C VAL A 23 -28.79 -0.05 -2.62
N ALA A 24 -28.10 -0.94 -3.34
CA ALA A 24 -28.06 -0.90 -4.79
C ALA A 24 -29.43 -1.16 -5.43
N ALA A 25 -30.23 -2.07 -4.86
CA ALA A 25 -31.58 -2.36 -5.33
C ALA A 25 -32.54 -1.19 -5.10
N GLU A 26 -32.54 -0.61 -3.89
CA GLU A 26 -33.40 0.53 -3.53
C GLU A 26 -33.08 1.78 -4.36
N LEU A 27 -31.80 2.03 -4.62
CA LEU A 27 -31.34 3.17 -5.41
C LEU A 27 -31.30 2.91 -6.91
N LYS A 28 -31.57 1.66 -7.34
CA LYS A 28 -31.44 1.21 -8.73
C LYS A 28 -30.08 1.59 -9.33
N SER A 29 -29.02 1.45 -8.55
CA SER A 29 -27.67 1.89 -8.92
C SER A 29 -26.85 0.77 -9.53
N ASN A 30 -26.05 1.09 -10.54
CA ASN A 30 -25.02 0.21 -11.05
C ASN A 30 -23.83 0.16 -10.07
N VAL A 31 -23.32 -1.05 -9.83
CA VAL A 31 -22.25 -1.33 -8.88
C VAL A 31 -21.02 -1.80 -9.61
N LEU A 32 -19.92 -1.08 -9.40
CA LEU A 32 -18.57 -1.51 -9.75
C LEU A 32 -17.96 -2.23 -8.55
N ALA A 33 -17.57 -3.50 -8.72
CA ALA A 33 -16.90 -4.24 -7.65
C ALA A 33 -15.38 -4.20 -7.80
N VAL A 34 -14.68 -3.81 -6.73
CA VAL A 34 -13.21 -3.85 -6.68
C VAL A 34 -12.78 -5.15 -6.00
N VAL A 35 -12.12 -6.03 -6.74
CA VAL A 35 -11.65 -7.34 -6.26
C VAL A 35 -10.16 -7.27 -6.01
N THR A 36 -9.72 -7.47 -4.77
CA THR A 36 -8.29 -7.52 -4.45
C THR A 36 -7.71 -8.87 -4.81
N TYR A 37 -6.69 -8.91 -5.67
CA TYR A 37 -6.00 -10.16 -5.99
C TYR A 37 -5.24 -10.69 -4.75
N ARG A 38 -5.50 -11.94 -4.39
CA ARG A 38 -4.86 -12.63 -3.27
C ARG A 38 -4.04 -13.83 -3.74
N ASP A 39 -4.67 -14.65 -4.58
CA ASP A 39 -4.07 -15.79 -5.24
C ASP A 39 -4.93 -16.15 -6.48
N ASP A 40 -4.40 -17.08 -7.29
CA ASP A 40 -4.98 -17.47 -8.57
C ASP A 40 -6.40 -18.05 -8.45
N VAL A 41 -6.73 -18.73 -7.36
CA VAL A 41 -8.03 -19.36 -7.19
C VAL A 41 -9.03 -18.35 -6.63
N ARG A 42 -8.64 -17.62 -5.57
CA ARG A 42 -9.54 -16.70 -4.88
C ARG A 42 -10.02 -15.54 -5.74
N VAL A 43 -9.21 -15.06 -6.68
CA VAL A 43 -9.64 -13.97 -7.58
C VAL A 43 -10.89 -14.38 -8.40
N LEU A 44 -10.97 -15.64 -8.83
CA LEU A 44 -12.13 -16.16 -9.56
C LEU A 44 -13.35 -16.27 -8.64
N ASP A 45 -13.17 -16.86 -7.46
CA ASP A 45 -14.26 -17.01 -6.49
C ASP A 45 -14.80 -15.66 -6.01
N ASP A 46 -13.93 -14.67 -5.79
CA ASP A 46 -14.32 -13.33 -5.34
C ASP A 46 -15.15 -12.61 -6.43
N VAL A 47 -14.74 -12.72 -7.70
CA VAL A 47 -15.51 -12.16 -8.82
C VAL A 47 -16.85 -12.85 -8.99
N LEU A 48 -16.90 -14.19 -8.97
CA LEU A 48 -18.14 -14.95 -9.11
C LEU A 48 -19.08 -14.71 -7.91
N THR A 49 -18.52 -14.54 -6.71
CA THR A 49 -19.27 -14.17 -5.52
C THR A 49 -19.88 -12.77 -5.65
N ALA A 50 -19.12 -11.80 -6.18
CA ALA A 50 -19.64 -10.47 -6.47
C ALA A 50 -20.81 -10.54 -7.44
N LYS A 51 -20.67 -11.31 -8.53
CA LYS A 51 -21.76 -11.56 -9.49
C LYS A 51 -22.99 -12.18 -8.83
N PHE A 52 -22.79 -13.24 -8.03
CA PHE A 52 -23.89 -13.94 -7.37
C PHE A 52 -24.66 -13.01 -6.42
N ARG A 53 -23.96 -12.17 -5.65
CA ARG A 53 -24.59 -11.29 -4.66
C ARG A 53 -25.27 -10.07 -5.28
N LEU A 54 -24.61 -9.43 -6.24
CA LEU A 54 -25.07 -8.17 -6.83
C LEU A 54 -26.04 -8.39 -7.99
N GLY A 55 -26.03 -9.57 -8.63
CA GLY A 55 -26.94 -9.90 -9.72
C GLY A 55 -26.84 -8.89 -10.86
N GLU A 56 -27.98 -8.35 -11.27
CA GLU A 56 -28.08 -7.35 -12.35
C GLU A 56 -27.48 -5.99 -12.00
N ALA A 57 -27.30 -5.68 -10.71
CA ALA A 57 -26.67 -4.44 -10.31
C ALA A 57 -25.17 -4.41 -10.60
N LEU A 58 -24.51 -5.56 -10.79
CA LEU A 58 -23.07 -5.61 -11.10
C LEU A 58 -22.83 -5.18 -12.55
N CYS A 59 -22.22 -4.01 -12.74
CA CYS A 59 -21.89 -3.50 -14.07
C CYS A 59 -20.47 -3.90 -14.53
N GLY A 60 -19.59 -4.29 -13.61
CA GLY A 60 -18.27 -4.78 -13.92
C GLY A 60 -17.38 -4.93 -12.69
N VAL A 61 -16.16 -5.41 -12.91
CA VAL A 61 -15.15 -5.56 -11.87
C VAL A 61 -13.84 -4.88 -12.24
N VAL A 62 -13.14 -4.38 -11.23
CA VAL A 62 -11.72 -4.00 -11.31
C VAL A 62 -10.93 -4.95 -10.43
N ILE A 63 -9.90 -5.59 -10.99
CA ILE A 63 -9.02 -6.47 -10.22
C ILE A 63 -7.84 -5.63 -9.75
N ASN A 64 -7.73 -5.41 -8.44
CA ASN A 64 -6.75 -4.53 -7.81
C ASN A 64 -5.59 -5.31 -7.18
N GLN A 65 -4.45 -4.64 -6.99
CA GLN A 65 -3.23 -5.14 -6.35
C GLN A 65 -2.66 -6.41 -7.01
N VAL A 66 -2.72 -6.51 -8.34
CA VAL A 66 -2.20 -7.68 -9.05
C VAL A 66 -0.67 -7.67 -9.05
N PRO A 67 0.01 -8.71 -8.50
CA PRO A 67 1.46 -8.80 -8.58
C PRO A 67 1.92 -8.90 -10.04
N GLU A 68 3.08 -8.31 -10.36
CA GLU A 68 3.65 -8.31 -11.71
C GLU A 68 3.70 -9.73 -12.32
N LYS A 69 4.14 -10.72 -11.54
CA LYS A 69 4.18 -12.14 -11.95
C LYS A 69 2.82 -12.75 -12.31
N ALA A 70 1.73 -12.17 -11.80
CA ALA A 70 0.36 -12.65 -12.01
C ALA A 70 -0.38 -11.87 -13.10
N LEU A 71 0.15 -10.74 -13.59
CA LEU A 71 -0.50 -9.93 -14.64
C LEU A 71 -0.84 -10.75 -15.88
N GLY A 72 0.10 -11.58 -16.35
CA GLY A 72 -0.11 -12.46 -17.50
C GLY A 72 -1.21 -13.51 -17.25
N TYR A 73 -1.30 -14.05 -16.03
CA TYR A 73 -2.36 -15.00 -15.66
C TYR A 73 -3.73 -14.31 -15.63
N VAL A 74 -3.83 -13.15 -14.98
CA VAL A 74 -5.09 -12.41 -14.84
C VAL A 74 -5.58 -11.92 -16.20
N THR A 75 -4.68 -11.43 -17.05
CA THR A 75 -5.02 -10.91 -18.38
C THR A 75 -5.44 -12.03 -19.34
N ASN A 76 -4.70 -13.14 -19.38
CA ASN A 76 -4.90 -14.16 -20.43
C ASN A 76 -5.85 -15.29 -20.04
N LEU A 77 -6.07 -15.54 -18.74
CA LEU A 77 -6.89 -16.66 -18.26
C LEU A 77 -8.10 -16.19 -17.45
N VAL A 78 -7.88 -15.37 -16.42
CA VAL A 78 -8.98 -14.93 -15.52
C VAL A 78 -9.96 -14.04 -16.27
N THR A 79 -9.47 -13.01 -16.96
CA THR A 79 -10.31 -12.04 -17.65
C THR A 79 -11.21 -12.71 -18.70
N PRO A 80 -10.70 -13.50 -19.66
CA PRO A 80 -11.56 -14.17 -20.64
C PRO A 80 -12.56 -15.15 -20.02
N TYR A 81 -12.20 -15.82 -18.93
CA TYR A 81 -13.11 -16.73 -18.23
C TYR A 81 -14.28 -15.97 -17.58
N VAL A 82 -13.96 -14.92 -16.85
CA VAL A 82 -14.93 -14.07 -16.13
C VAL A 82 -15.86 -13.36 -17.11
N GLU A 83 -15.33 -12.85 -18.23
CA GLU A 83 -16.14 -12.21 -19.26
C GLU A 83 -17.07 -13.20 -19.98
N LYS A 84 -16.62 -14.44 -20.23
CA LYS A 84 -17.51 -15.52 -20.73
C LYS A 84 -18.63 -15.85 -19.75
N LYS A 85 -18.44 -15.59 -18.46
CA LYS A 85 -19.48 -15.70 -17.43
C LYS A 85 -20.34 -14.44 -17.35
N GLY A 86 -20.19 -13.47 -18.24
CA GLY A 86 -21.02 -12.27 -18.32
C GLY A 86 -20.67 -11.19 -17.30
N VAL A 87 -19.43 -11.16 -16.79
CA VAL A 87 -18.95 -10.09 -15.91
C VAL A 87 -17.87 -9.31 -16.65
N PRO A 88 -18.11 -8.05 -17.01
CA PRO A 88 -17.11 -7.18 -17.60
C PRO A 88 -15.92 -6.97 -16.65
N VAL A 89 -14.69 -7.18 -17.12
CA VAL A 89 -13.50 -6.71 -16.41
C VAL A 89 -13.13 -5.35 -16.98
N LEU A 90 -13.21 -4.31 -16.14
CA LEU A 90 -13.00 -2.92 -16.55
C LEU A 90 -11.57 -2.45 -16.33
N GLY A 91 -10.77 -3.19 -15.56
CA GLY A 91 -9.36 -2.89 -15.37
C GLY A 91 -8.63 -3.91 -14.51
N ILE A 92 -7.32 -3.98 -14.71
CA ILE A 92 -6.39 -4.83 -13.96
C ILE A 92 -5.31 -3.90 -13.41
N LEU A 93 -5.42 -3.52 -12.13
CA LEU A 93 -4.49 -2.59 -11.50
C LEU A 93 -3.31 -3.37 -10.89
N PRO A 94 -2.07 -3.16 -11.38
CA PRO A 94 -0.91 -3.79 -10.77
C PRO A 94 -0.66 -3.27 -9.35
N ASN A 95 0.01 -4.09 -8.55
CA ASN A 95 0.45 -3.69 -7.22
C ASN A 95 1.66 -2.74 -7.33
N VAL A 96 1.42 -1.44 -7.12
CA VAL A 96 2.47 -0.41 -7.10
C VAL A 96 2.90 -0.16 -5.66
N ARG A 97 4.14 -0.54 -5.31
CA ARG A 97 4.69 -0.39 -3.95
C ARG A 97 4.66 1.06 -3.45
N GLY A 98 4.92 2.03 -4.33
CA GLY A 98 4.89 3.45 -3.99
C GLY A 98 3.52 3.96 -3.52
N LEU A 99 2.42 3.33 -3.93
CA LEU A 99 1.07 3.70 -3.45
C LEU A 99 0.78 3.19 -2.03
N ALA A 100 1.49 2.16 -1.59
CA ALA A 100 1.44 1.62 -0.23
C ALA A 100 2.51 2.22 0.70
N ALA A 101 3.49 2.94 0.12
CA ALA A 101 4.61 3.52 0.83
C ALA A 101 4.17 4.65 1.76
N LEU A 102 4.90 4.84 2.86
CA LEU A 102 4.80 6.03 3.71
C LEU A 102 5.79 7.08 3.22
N THR A 103 5.54 8.36 3.49
CA THR A 103 6.57 9.38 3.37
C THR A 103 7.38 9.47 4.67
N VAL A 104 8.61 9.98 4.58
CA VAL A 104 9.41 10.27 5.79
C VAL A 104 8.67 11.28 6.69
N GLY A 105 7.94 12.24 6.12
CA GLY A 105 7.08 13.16 6.87
C GLY A 105 5.98 12.45 7.65
N GLU A 106 5.25 11.52 7.03
CA GLU A 106 4.21 10.72 7.70
C GLU A 106 4.79 9.92 8.88
N ILE A 107 6.02 9.40 8.74
CA ILE A 107 6.72 8.67 9.80
C ILE A 107 7.06 9.60 10.97
N ILE A 108 7.63 10.78 10.69
CA ILE A 108 7.99 11.78 11.71
C ILE A 108 6.75 12.17 12.51
N GLU A 109 5.65 12.50 11.83
CA GLU A 109 4.40 12.91 12.48
C GLU A 109 3.78 11.77 13.30
N THR A 110 3.79 10.55 12.79
CA THR A 110 3.17 9.40 13.46
C THR A 110 3.93 8.98 14.71
N LEU A 111 5.24 9.10 14.70
CA LEU A 111 6.11 8.66 15.80
C LEU A 111 6.53 9.79 16.74
N ASP A 112 6.11 11.03 16.46
CA ASP A 112 6.62 12.24 17.12
C ASP A 112 8.16 12.25 17.17
N ALA A 113 8.77 11.95 16.03
CA ALA A 113 10.20 11.65 15.97
C ALA A 113 11.05 12.93 15.99
N GLU A 114 12.11 12.91 16.79
CA GLU A 114 13.14 13.95 16.76
C GLU A 114 14.08 13.70 15.58
N VAL A 115 14.23 14.70 14.70
CA VAL A 115 15.12 14.62 13.54
C VAL A 115 16.53 15.04 13.94
N LEU A 116 17.51 14.13 13.81
CA LEU A 116 18.91 14.37 14.19
C LEU A 116 19.80 14.86 13.04
N THR A 117 19.38 14.67 11.79
CA THR A 117 20.07 15.13 10.57
C THR A 117 19.60 16.51 10.13
N LYS A 118 20.42 17.20 9.34
CA LYS A 118 20.12 18.61 8.97
C LYS A 118 19.10 18.74 7.85
N ASP A 119 19.25 17.93 6.80
CA ASP A 119 18.42 17.99 5.61
C ASP A 119 17.50 16.77 5.57
N VAL A 120 16.19 17.00 5.46
CA VAL A 120 15.19 15.95 5.38
C VAL A 120 14.27 16.20 4.20
N ASP A 121 14.25 15.25 3.26
CA ASP A 121 13.20 15.17 2.26
C ASP A 121 11.97 14.50 2.89
N HIS A 122 11.03 15.32 3.35
CA HIS A 122 9.77 14.84 3.94
C HIS A 122 8.92 14.04 2.95
N ASN A 123 9.15 14.17 1.63
CA ASN A 123 8.39 13.46 0.61
C ASN A 123 9.05 12.14 0.19
N ALA A 124 10.24 11.83 0.69
CA ALA A 124 10.93 10.58 0.38
C ALA A 124 10.06 9.37 0.75
N LEU A 125 9.88 8.45 -0.21
CA LEU A 125 9.00 7.28 -0.04
C LEU A 125 9.72 6.16 0.71
N VAL A 126 8.97 5.51 1.60
CA VAL A 126 9.33 4.34 2.39
C VAL A 126 8.46 3.17 1.96
N GLU A 127 9.01 2.32 1.09
CA GLU A 127 8.33 1.16 0.49
C GLU A 127 8.41 -0.12 1.34
N ALA A 128 9.26 -0.14 2.36
CA ALA A 128 9.38 -1.27 3.28
C ALA A 128 9.87 -0.83 4.67
N LEU A 129 9.38 -1.50 5.71
CA LEU A 129 9.90 -1.40 7.07
C LEU A 129 10.82 -2.59 7.36
N MET A 130 11.99 -2.32 7.97
CA MET A 130 12.97 -3.36 8.30
C MET A 130 13.47 -3.21 9.74
N VAL A 131 13.28 -4.26 10.53
CA VAL A 131 13.77 -4.29 11.92
C VAL A 131 15.19 -4.84 11.99
N GLY A 132 16.11 -4.01 12.48
CA GLY A 132 17.52 -4.30 12.72
C GLY A 132 17.79 -4.80 14.15
N ALA A 133 16.94 -5.67 14.70
CA ALA A 133 17.10 -6.27 16.03
C ALA A 133 17.98 -7.54 16.04
N MET A 134 18.42 -7.99 14.86
CA MET A 134 19.23 -9.19 14.66
C MET A 134 20.74 -8.88 14.53
N SER A 135 21.55 -9.90 14.25
CA SER A 135 22.97 -9.72 13.91
C SER A 135 23.13 -8.97 12.58
N VAL A 136 24.26 -8.29 12.41
CA VAL A 136 24.55 -7.44 11.24
C VAL A 136 24.55 -8.23 9.95
N ASP A 137 25.14 -9.43 9.93
CA ASP A 137 25.19 -10.28 8.73
C ASP A 137 23.79 -10.68 8.25
N ALA A 138 22.89 -11.00 9.18
CA ALA A 138 21.50 -11.32 8.87
C ALA A 138 20.75 -10.07 8.39
N ALA A 139 21.00 -8.91 9.01
CA ALA A 139 20.41 -7.63 8.64
C ALA A 139 20.83 -7.20 7.22
N LEU A 140 22.13 -7.21 6.89
CA LEU A 140 22.68 -6.83 5.59
C LEU A 140 22.06 -7.63 4.43
N ARG A 141 21.96 -8.95 4.59
CA ARG A 141 21.35 -9.82 3.57
C ARG A 141 19.90 -9.46 3.30
N ARG A 142 19.15 -9.02 4.32
CA ARG A 142 17.76 -8.57 4.18
C ARG A 142 17.68 -7.16 3.59
N PHE A 143 18.54 -6.26 4.05
CA PHE A 143 18.58 -4.87 3.63
C PHE A 143 18.88 -4.73 2.14
N ARG A 144 19.79 -5.54 1.59
CA ARG A 144 20.12 -5.52 0.15
C ARG A 144 18.98 -5.97 -0.77
N LYS A 145 17.99 -6.71 -0.27
CA LYS A 145 16.86 -7.19 -1.08
C LYS A 145 15.74 -6.17 -1.25
N GLN A 146 15.81 -5.07 -0.50
CA GLN A 146 14.69 -4.14 -0.32
C GLN A 146 15.20 -2.73 -0.61
N ARG A 147 14.43 -1.99 -1.41
CA ARG A 147 14.75 -0.62 -1.81
C ARG A 147 13.89 0.35 -1.00
N ASN A 148 14.34 1.60 -0.92
CA ASN A 148 13.57 2.71 -0.34
C ASN A 148 12.95 2.35 1.01
N LYS A 149 13.75 1.76 1.91
CA LYS A 149 13.26 1.18 3.16
C LYS A 149 13.54 2.08 4.36
N ALA A 150 12.72 1.99 5.41
CA ALA A 150 13.05 2.50 6.73
C ALA A 150 13.68 1.37 7.56
N VAL A 151 14.81 1.65 8.20
CA VAL A 151 15.45 0.69 9.11
C VAL A 151 15.19 1.12 10.55
N ILE A 152 14.56 0.25 11.34
CA ILE A 152 14.26 0.46 12.76
C ILE A 152 15.27 -0.33 13.58
N THR A 153 16.09 0.33 14.39
CA THR A 153 17.09 -0.32 15.24
C THR A 153 17.37 0.48 16.50
N GLY A 154 18.13 -0.08 17.45
CA GLY A 154 18.56 0.63 18.64
C GLY A 154 19.64 1.67 18.29
N GLY A 155 19.65 2.80 18.99
CA GLY A 155 20.66 3.85 18.81
C GLY A 155 22.09 3.42 19.15
N ASP A 156 22.26 2.37 19.95
CA ASP A 156 23.53 1.75 20.31
C ASP A 156 24.08 0.79 19.22
N ARG A 157 23.26 0.38 18.25
CA ARG A 157 23.61 -0.57 17.18
C ARG A 157 24.31 0.08 15.99
N THR A 158 25.45 0.72 16.26
CA THR A 158 26.27 1.43 15.25
C THR A 158 26.57 0.56 14.02
N ASP A 159 26.84 -0.72 14.24
CA ASP A 159 27.10 -1.73 13.23
C ASP A 159 25.94 -1.92 12.23
N VAL A 160 24.70 -1.99 12.73
CA VAL A 160 23.49 -2.10 11.91
C VAL A 160 23.15 -0.77 11.22
N GLN A 161 23.38 0.34 11.91
CA GLN A 161 23.13 1.68 11.36
C GLN A 161 24.03 1.95 10.15
N LEU A 162 25.33 1.64 10.23
CA LEU A 162 26.24 1.74 9.08
C LEU A 162 25.81 0.83 7.92
N ALA A 163 25.48 -0.41 8.21
CA ALA A 163 24.96 -1.36 7.21
C ALA A 163 23.69 -0.85 6.52
N ALA A 164 22.82 -0.14 7.24
CA ALA A 164 21.63 0.48 6.67
C ALA A 164 21.99 1.63 5.73
N LEU A 165 22.90 2.53 6.15
CA LEU A 165 23.36 3.68 5.36
C LEU A 165 24.09 3.28 4.08
N GLU A 166 24.72 2.11 4.03
CA GLU A 166 25.39 1.57 2.82
C GLU A 166 24.42 0.92 1.81
N THR A 167 23.13 0.89 2.10
CA THR A 167 22.12 0.26 1.23
C THR A 167 20.98 1.23 0.93
N SER A 168 20.10 0.91 -0.02
CA SER A 168 18.96 1.76 -0.38
C SER A 168 17.99 1.92 0.79
N THR A 169 18.13 3.02 1.54
CA THR A 169 17.45 3.34 2.79
C THR A 169 16.95 4.76 2.71
N SER A 170 15.67 4.97 3.01
CA SER A 170 15.00 6.27 2.95
C SER A 170 15.03 7.01 4.28
N CYS A 171 15.10 6.29 5.41
CA CYS A 171 15.35 6.86 6.73
C CYS A 171 15.82 5.78 7.72
N LEU A 172 16.47 6.21 8.79
CA LEU A 172 16.89 5.38 9.93
C LEU A 172 16.08 5.81 11.16
N ILE A 173 15.43 4.86 11.84
CA ILE A 173 14.60 5.09 13.02
C ILE A 173 15.29 4.43 14.22
N LEU A 174 15.68 5.24 15.20
CA LEU A 174 16.44 4.84 16.37
C LEU A 174 15.53 4.82 17.60
N THR A 175 15.33 3.64 18.16
CA THR A 175 14.36 3.42 19.24
C THR A 175 14.97 3.56 20.63
N GLY A 176 14.09 3.75 21.62
CA GLY A 176 14.45 3.82 23.04
C GLY A 176 15.20 5.09 23.45
N ASN A 177 15.09 6.18 22.68
CA ASN A 177 15.83 7.45 22.91
C ASN A 177 17.36 7.30 23.02
N LEU A 178 17.90 6.21 22.48
CA LEU A 178 19.34 5.99 22.42
C LEU A 178 19.92 6.85 21.31
N HIS A 179 20.75 7.83 21.69
CA HIS A 179 21.40 8.69 20.71
C HIS A 179 22.54 7.95 20.01
N PRO A 180 22.63 8.03 18.66
CA PRO A 180 23.71 7.41 17.92
C PRO A 180 25.02 8.20 18.10
N SER A 181 26.13 7.61 17.68
CA SER A 181 27.40 8.33 17.63
C SER A 181 27.36 9.46 16.59
N SER A 182 28.17 10.50 16.80
CA SER A 182 28.28 11.62 15.85
C SER A 182 28.77 11.20 14.46
N ILE A 183 29.46 10.06 14.36
CA ILE A 183 29.91 9.48 13.09
C ILE A 183 28.71 9.07 12.24
N ILE A 184 27.70 8.45 12.86
CA ILE A 184 26.48 8.00 12.18
C ILE A 184 25.71 9.20 11.62
N ILE A 185 25.52 10.25 12.43
CA ILE A 185 24.80 11.46 12.00
C ILE A 185 25.49 12.09 10.79
N LYS A 186 26.82 12.26 10.84
CA LYS A 186 27.59 12.82 9.72
C LYS A 186 27.50 11.97 8.45
N GLN A 187 27.55 10.65 8.59
CA GLN A 187 27.47 9.75 7.45
C GLN A 187 26.07 9.72 6.86
N ALA A 188 25.04 9.82 7.69
CA ALA A 188 23.66 9.91 7.28
C ALA A 188 23.37 11.23 6.56
N ASP A 189 23.84 12.37 7.08
CA ASP A 189 23.80 13.68 6.42
C ASP A 189 24.47 13.60 5.03
N TYR A 190 25.67 13.03 4.94
CA TYR A 190 26.38 12.86 3.66
C TYR A 190 25.61 12.00 2.65
N ALA A 191 24.92 10.96 3.15
CA ALA A 191 24.09 10.08 2.32
C ALA A 191 22.71 10.68 2.00
N GLY A 192 22.33 11.81 2.61
CA GLY A 192 20.98 12.37 2.50
C GLY A 192 19.91 11.48 3.13
N ILE A 193 20.26 10.67 4.15
CA ILE A 193 19.36 9.74 4.82
C ILE A 193 18.99 10.32 6.19
N PRO A 194 17.72 10.68 6.43
CA PRO A 194 17.27 11.18 7.72
C PRO A 194 17.47 10.18 8.86
N VAL A 195 17.95 10.67 10.00
CA VAL A 195 18.01 9.90 11.26
C VAL A 195 16.95 10.42 12.21
N LEU A 196 16.02 9.55 12.57
CA LEU A 196 14.85 9.83 13.39
C LEU A 196 15.03 9.14 14.74
N LEU A 197 15.00 9.91 15.83
CA LEU A 197 15.04 9.39 17.20
C LEU A 197 13.62 9.32 17.75
N VAL A 198 13.25 8.18 18.33
CA VAL A 198 11.91 7.96 18.88
C VAL A 198 11.96 7.41 20.30
N PRO A 199 11.01 7.80 21.16
CA PRO A 199 10.95 7.36 22.55
C PRO A 199 10.48 5.92 22.71
N GLY A 200 9.65 5.43 21.77
CA GLY A 200 9.06 4.09 21.80
C GLY A 200 10.08 2.97 21.66
N SER A 201 9.70 1.78 22.10
CA SER A 201 10.51 0.58 21.84
C SER A 201 10.43 0.17 20.36
N THR A 202 11.29 -0.76 19.94
CA THR A 202 11.26 -1.32 18.59
C THR A 202 9.90 -1.93 18.23
N ILE A 203 9.24 -2.60 19.18
CA ILE A 203 7.94 -3.22 18.91
C ILE A 203 6.84 -2.15 18.80
N ASP A 204 6.81 -1.16 19.70
CA ASP A 204 5.82 -0.08 19.66
C ASP A 204 5.93 0.72 18.35
N THR A 205 7.16 0.98 17.92
CA THR A 205 7.46 1.68 16.66
C THR A 205 6.94 0.91 15.45
N VAL A 206 7.16 -0.41 15.42
CA VAL A 206 6.68 -1.26 14.34
C VAL A 206 5.16 -1.30 14.32
N GLU A 207 4.50 -1.49 15.46
CA GLU A 207 3.04 -1.53 15.54
C GLU A 207 2.39 -0.21 15.13
N ALA A 208 2.95 0.92 15.56
CA ALA A 208 2.47 2.25 15.18
C ALA A 208 2.57 2.47 13.66
N LEU A 209 3.70 2.09 13.06
CA LEU A 209 3.89 2.21 11.62
C LEU A 209 3.07 1.19 10.83
N ASP A 210 2.99 -0.08 11.24
CA ASP A 210 2.17 -1.11 10.57
C ASP A 210 0.68 -0.73 10.55
N GLY A 211 0.20 0.00 11.56
CA GLY A 211 -1.17 0.53 11.61
C GLY A 211 -1.51 1.52 10.49
N ILE A 212 -0.50 2.17 9.90
CA ILE A 212 -0.64 3.13 8.80
C ILE A 212 0.00 2.65 7.49
N PHE A 213 0.96 1.73 7.55
CA PHE A 213 1.65 1.18 6.40
C PHE A 213 0.69 0.35 5.54
N GLY A 214 0.76 0.50 4.21
CA GLY A 214 -0.16 -0.19 3.29
C GLY A 214 -1.58 0.39 3.24
N LYS A 215 -1.90 1.43 4.03
CA LYS A 215 -3.09 2.25 3.81
C LYS A 215 -2.72 3.40 2.88
N THR A 216 -3.22 3.38 1.65
CA THR A 216 -2.97 4.45 0.68
C THR A 216 -3.60 5.76 1.15
N ARG A 217 -2.81 6.64 1.77
CA ARG A 217 -3.17 8.03 2.01
C ARG A 217 -2.83 8.84 0.76
N LEU A 218 -3.85 9.19 -0.02
CA LEU A 218 -3.73 10.03 -1.20
C LEU A 218 -3.50 11.53 -0.87
N GLY A 219 -2.98 11.86 0.32
CA GLY A 219 -2.74 13.24 0.73
C GLY A 219 -1.51 13.88 0.06
N HIS A 220 -0.57 13.08 -0.43
CA HIS A 220 0.64 13.55 -1.09
C HIS A 220 0.46 13.65 -2.60
N CYS A 221 0.83 14.81 -3.18
CA CYS A 221 0.75 15.08 -4.63
C CYS A 221 1.42 13.98 -5.48
N ALA A 222 2.60 13.52 -5.09
CA ALA A 222 3.30 12.45 -5.80
C ALA A 222 2.52 11.12 -5.81
N LYS A 223 1.87 10.75 -4.70
CA LYS A 223 1.04 9.54 -4.64
C LYS A 223 -0.24 9.70 -5.46
N LEU A 224 -0.82 10.91 -5.48
CA LEU A 224 -1.97 11.23 -6.32
C LEU A 224 -1.65 11.12 -7.80
N GLU A 225 -0.53 11.70 -8.24
CA GLU A 225 -0.06 11.60 -9.63
C GLU A 225 0.17 10.14 -10.00
N MET A 226 0.91 9.38 -9.18
CA MET A 226 1.11 7.95 -9.40
C MET A 226 -0.20 7.16 -9.49
N PHE A 227 -1.20 7.50 -8.66
CA PHE A 227 -2.50 6.85 -8.70
C PHE A 227 -3.29 7.22 -9.95
N GLN A 228 -3.25 8.49 -10.36
CA GLN A 228 -3.90 8.96 -11.59
C GLN A 228 -3.30 8.28 -12.82
N ASP A 229 -1.97 8.18 -12.90
CA ASP A 229 -1.26 7.50 -13.97
C ASP A 229 -1.63 6.00 -14.02
N LEU A 230 -1.63 5.34 -12.86
CA LEU A 230 -2.01 3.92 -12.74
C LEU A 230 -3.43 3.68 -13.26
N ILE A 231 -4.37 4.52 -12.86
CA ILE A 231 -5.76 4.39 -13.29
C ILE A 231 -5.89 4.71 -14.79
N ALA A 232 -5.23 5.76 -15.28
CA ALA A 232 -5.23 6.15 -16.69
C ALA A 232 -4.70 5.05 -17.62
N GLU A 233 -3.68 4.31 -17.19
CA GLU A 233 -3.05 3.25 -17.98
C GLU A 233 -3.86 1.93 -17.95
N HIS A 234 -4.47 1.59 -16.81
CA HIS A 234 -5.00 0.24 -16.58
C HIS A 234 -6.53 0.12 -16.51
N LEU A 235 -7.25 1.24 -16.48
CA LEU A 235 -8.73 1.26 -16.43
C LEU A 235 -9.33 1.64 -17.78
N ASP A 236 -10.27 0.83 -18.26
CA ASP A 236 -11.06 1.11 -19.45
C ASP A 236 -12.19 2.10 -19.10
N PHE A 237 -11.88 3.39 -19.23
CA PHE A 237 -12.81 4.47 -18.95
C PHE A 237 -14.02 4.50 -19.87
N GLU A 238 -13.87 4.13 -21.15
CA GLU A 238 -15.01 4.11 -22.07
C GLU A 238 -16.04 3.07 -21.63
N ARG A 239 -15.56 1.88 -21.27
CA ARG A 239 -16.42 0.80 -20.78
C ARG A 239 -16.99 1.12 -19.41
N LEU A 240 -16.22 1.77 -18.54
CA LEU A 240 -16.70 2.24 -17.24
C LEU A 240 -17.84 3.25 -17.39
N HIS A 241 -17.66 4.29 -18.21
CA HIS A 241 -18.69 5.30 -18.46
C HIS A 241 -19.96 4.68 -19.02
N LYS A 242 -19.83 3.77 -19.99
CA LYS A 242 -20.96 3.01 -20.54
C LYS A 242 -21.69 2.18 -19.48
N CYS A 243 -20.95 1.55 -18.56
CA CYS A 243 -21.50 0.77 -17.45
C CYS A 243 -22.17 1.66 -16.38
N LEU A 244 -21.70 2.88 -16.18
CA LEU A 244 -22.26 3.84 -15.24
C LEU A 244 -23.38 4.71 -15.84
N GLY A 245 -23.57 4.67 -17.16
CA GLY A 245 -24.59 5.45 -17.87
C GLY A 245 -24.27 6.93 -17.97
N VAL A 246 -22.98 7.28 -18.04
CA VAL A 246 -22.47 8.66 -18.12
C VAL A 246 -21.73 8.90 -19.41
#